data_AF-A0A8T0P0D5-F1
#
_entry.id   AF-A0A8T0P0D5-F1
#
_cell.length_a   1.000
_cell.length_b   1.000
_cell.length_c   1.000
_cell.angle_alpha   90.00
_cell.angle_beta   90.00
_cell.angle_gamma   90.00
#
_symmetry.space_group_name_H-M   'P 1'
#
loop_
_entity.id
_entity.type
_entity.pdbx_description
1 polymer ?
#
loop_
_entity_poly.entity_id
_entity_poly.type
_entity_poly.pdbx_seq_one_letter_code
_entity_poly.pdbx_strand_id
1 'polypeptide(L)' 'MHPHISNFPNKTFYSGMIKDRTEASGVPNIFIGHNFDHYSFINVREGTEKQIGMSLVNEAEAVVAETIVDRLAKSHVDRT' A
#
# COMPACT_ATOMS: atom_id res chain seq x y z
N MET A 1 0.78 8.19 -10.38
CA MET A 1 0.54 7.80 -8.97
C MET A 1 -0.70 8.55 -8.51
N HIS A 2 -1.56 7.95 -7.68
CA HIS A 2 -2.64 8.71 -7.03
C HIS A 2 -2.00 9.83 -6.17
N PRO A 3 -2.58 11.04 -6.08
CA PRO A 3 -2.00 12.16 -5.33
C PRO A 3 -1.64 11.82 -3.87
N HIS A 4 -2.38 10.91 -3.23
CA HIS A 4 -2.05 10.45 -1.87
C HIS A 4 -0.73 9.66 -1.80
N ILE A 5 -0.33 8.98 -2.89
CA ILE A 5 0.93 8.23 -2.97
C ILE A 5 2.11 9.17 -3.28
N SER A 6 1.95 10.12 -4.21
CA SER A 6 3.03 11.02 -4.65
C SER A 6 3.36 12.13 -3.63
N ASN A 7 2.44 12.46 -2.73
CA ASN A 7 2.59 13.54 -1.76
C ASN A 7 3.85 13.43 -0.89
N PHE A 8 4.15 12.25 -0.33
CA PHE A 8 5.33 12.07 0.53
C PHE A 8 6.65 12.16 -0.26
N PRO A 9 6.88 11.38 -1.34
CA PRO A 9 8.12 11.48 -2.10
C PRO A 9 8.37 12.88 -2.67
N ASN A 10 7.32 13.55 -3.14
CA ASN A 10 7.44 14.90 -3.69
C ASN A 10 7.94 15.92 -2.65
N LYS A 11 7.37 15.90 -1.45
CA LYS A 11 7.80 16.78 -0.36
C LYS A 11 9.21 16.44 0.13
N THR A 12 9.53 15.16 0.27
CA THR A 12 10.78 14.71 0.88
C THR A 12 11.98 14.83 -0.06
N PHE A 13 11.81 14.51 -1.34
CA PHE A 13 12.94 14.37 -2.26
C PHE A 13 12.98 15.43 -3.38
N TYR A 14 11.88 16.16 -3.60
CA TYR A 14 11.74 17.06 -4.74
C TYR A 14 11.27 18.46 -4.36
N SER A 15 11.34 18.83 -3.08
CA SER A 15 10.94 20.16 -2.58
C SER A 15 9.51 20.57 -2.99
N GLY A 16 8.62 19.60 -3.22
CA GLY A 16 7.25 19.85 -3.67
C GLY A 16 7.13 20.33 -5.13
N MET A 17 8.16 20.20 -5.95
CA MET A 17 8.17 20.72 -7.32
C MET A 17 7.43 19.82 -8.32
N ILE A 18 7.20 18.54 -7.98
CA ILE A 18 6.45 17.64 -8.85
C ILE A 18 4.97 18.02 -8.77
N LYS A 19 4.33 18.19 -9.92
CA LYS A 19 2.88 18.36 -10.01
C LYS A 19 2.24 17.07 -10.44
N ASP A 20 1.32 16.58 -9.64
CA ASP A 20 0.45 15.50 -10.08
C ASP A 20 -0.39 16.01 -11.24
N ARG A 21 -0.48 15.20 -12.29
CA ARG A 21 -1.49 15.43 -13.31
C ARG A 21 -2.84 15.16 -12.63
N THR A 22 -3.64 16.21 -12.44
CA THR A 22 -5.00 16.11 -11.91
C THR A 22 -5.72 15.02 -12.68
N GLU A 23 -6.39 14.14 -11.95
CA GLU A 23 -7.04 12.98 -12.55
C GLU A 23 -8.02 13.47 -13.62
N ALA A 24 -7.69 13.18 -14.88
CA ALA A 24 -8.72 13.07 -15.89
C ALA A 24 -9.58 11.90 -15.43
N SER A 25 -10.73 12.21 -14.81
CA SER A 25 -11.88 11.34 -14.54
C SER A 25 -11.63 9.88 -14.94
N GLY A 26 -11.17 9.04 -14.01
CA GLY A 26 -10.97 7.62 -14.35
C GLY A 26 -9.96 6.80 -13.56
N VAL A 27 -9.38 7.28 -12.44
CA VAL A 27 -8.62 6.33 -11.60
C VAL A 27 -9.64 5.43 -10.89
N PRO A 28 -9.58 4.11 -11.13
CA PRO A 28 -10.49 3.20 -10.46
C PRO A 28 -10.19 3.26 -8.96
N ASN A 29 -11.24 3.51 -8.17
CA ASN A 29 -11.20 3.37 -6.73
C ASN A 29 -10.87 1.90 -6.39
N ILE A 30 -9.61 1.64 -6.08
CA ILE A 30 -9.14 0.36 -5.54
C ILE A 30 -9.39 0.41 -4.04
N PHE A 31 -10.62 0.09 -3.64
CA PHE A 31 -10.95 -0.10 -2.23
C PHE A 31 -10.68 -1.55 -1.86
N ILE A 32 -9.59 -1.78 -1.13
CA ILE A 32 -9.35 -3.06 -0.44
C ILE A 32 -10.17 -3.02 0.87
N GLY A 33 -11.51 -2.99 0.75
CA GLY A 33 -12.43 -2.78 1.89
C GLY A 33 -12.45 -1.35 2.44
N HIS A 34 -13.08 -1.16 3.61
CA HIS A 34 -13.29 0.16 4.24
C HIS A 34 -12.04 0.77 4.91
N ASN A 35 -10.95 0.01 5.03
CA ASN A 35 -9.83 0.37 5.91
C ASN A 35 -8.55 0.79 5.18
N PHE A 36 -8.53 0.71 3.83
CA PHE A 36 -7.34 1.04 3.05
C PHE A 36 -7.68 2.09 1.99
N ASP A 37 -7.06 3.26 2.12
CA ASP A 37 -7.05 4.29 1.08
C ASP A 37 -5.94 3.98 0.05
N HIS A 38 -5.87 4.76 -1.03
CA HIS A 38 -4.89 4.67 -2.10
C HIS A 38 -3.43 4.60 -1.60
N TYR A 39 -3.17 5.13 -0.40
CA TYR A 39 -1.94 4.90 0.35
C TYR A 39 -2.28 4.70 1.83
N SER A 40 -1.69 3.68 2.46
CA SER A 40 -1.88 3.40 3.90
C SER A 40 -0.60 2.80 4.48
N PHE A 41 -0.25 3.17 5.71
CA PHE A 41 0.81 2.53 6.49
C PHE A 41 0.18 1.58 7.51
N ILE A 42 0.54 0.31 7.45
CA ILE A 42 0.02 -0.73 8.35
C ILE A 42 1.08 -1.04 9.39
N ASN A 43 0.86 -0.57 10.61
CA ASN A 43 1.75 -0.82 11.73
C ASN A 43 1.49 -2.22 12.32
N VAL A 44 2.31 -3.20 11.96
CA VAL A 44 2.24 -4.58 12.49
C VAL A 44 2.99 -4.68 13.82
N ARG A 45 2.31 -4.31 14.90
CA ARG A 45 2.92 -4.23 16.25
C ARG A 45 3.43 -5.56 16.81
N GLU A 46 2.87 -6.66 16.35
CA GLU A 46 3.26 -8.02 16.77
C GLU A 46 4.45 -8.56 15.98
N GLY A 47 4.97 -7.79 15.01
CA GLY A 47 6.12 -8.15 14.21
C GLY A 47 7.40 -8.25 15.03
N THR A 48 8.11 -9.36 14.88
CA THR A 48 9.45 -9.55 15.41
C THR A 48 10.34 -10.11 14.31
N GLU A 49 11.46 -9.43 14.06
CA GLU A 49 12.42 -9.87 13.06
C GLU A 49 13.18 -11.12 13.54
N LYS A 50 13.35 -12.08 12.63
CA LYS A 50 14.14 -13.29 12.83
C LYS A 50 15.22 -13.37 11.75
N GLN A 51 16.43 -13.77 12.15
CA GLN A 51 17.52 -14.02 11.20
C GLN A 51 17.41 -15.44 10.63
N ILE A 52 17.34 -15.57 9.31
CA ILE A 52 17.42 -16.85 8.60
C ILE A 52 18.62 -16.76 7.64
N GLY A 53 19.70 -17.48 7.98
CA GLY A 53 20.97 -17.37 7.26
C GLY A 53 21.52 -15.95 7.33
N MET A 54 21.63 -15.29 6.17
CA MET A 54 22.09 -13.90 6.04
C MET A 54 20.95 -12.88 5.86
N SER A 55 19.68 -13.29 5.95
CA SER A 55 18.51 -12.42 5.80
C SER A 55 17.75 -12.23 7.11
N LEU A 56 17.11 -11.07 7.25
CA LEU A 56 16.05 -10.85 8.24
C LEU A 56 14.69 -11.16 7.62
N VAL A 57 13.78 -11.73 8.41
CA VAL A 57 12.39 -12.00 8.02
C VAL A 57 11.45 -11.60 9.15
N ASN A 58 10.24 -11.17 8.80
CA ASN A 58 9.16 -10.89 9.75
C ASN A 58 7.91 -11.67 9.32
N GLU A 59 7.61 -12.76 10.02
CA GLU A 59 6.49 -13.64 9.69
C GLU A 59 5.14 -12.96 9.88
N ALA A 60 5.00 -12.06 10.86
CA ALA A 60 3.75 -11.36 11.10
C ALA A 60 3.42 -10.38 9.96
N GLU A 61 4.44 -9.66 9.46
CA GLU A 61 4.28 -8.81 8.27
C GLU A 61 3.93 -9.63 7.02
N ALA A 62 4.52 -10.81 6.85
CA ALA A 62 4.21 -11.70 5.74
C ALA A 62 2.74 -12.16 5.75
N VAL A 63 2.20 -12.55 6.91
CA VAL A 63 0.78 -12.93 7.07
C VAL A 63 -0.16 -11.74 6.78
N VAL A 64 0.21 -10.54 7.21
CA VAL A 64 -0.55 -9.32 6.89
C VAL A 64 -0.53 -9.04 5.39
N ALA A 65 0.62 -9.20 4.73
CA ALA A 65 0.74 -9.03 3.28
C ALA A 65 -0.12 -10.04 2.51
N GLU A 66 -0.09 -11.33 2.90
CA GLU A 66 -0.95 -12.38 2.36
C GLU A 66 -2.43 -12.00 2.50
N THR A 67 -2.85 -11.56 3.68
CA THR A 67 -4.24 -11.15 3.95
C THR A 67 -4.69 -9.99 3.03
N ILE A 68 -3.81 -9.04 2.74
CA ILE A 68 -4.10 -7.92 1.84
C ILE A 68 -4.29 -8.42 0.40
N VAL A 69 -3.41 -9.30 -0.08
CA VAL A 69 -3.50 -9.89 -1.43
C VAL A 69 -4.77 -10.72 -1.57
N ASP A 70 -5.12 -11.52 -0.55
CA ASP A 70 -6.36 -12.30 -0.53
C ASP A 70 -7.61 -11.44 -0.63
N ARG A 71 -7.65 -10.32 0.10
CA ARG A 71 -8.76 -9.35 0.03
C ARG A 71 -8.83 -8.68 -1.33
N LEU A 72 -7.69 -8.31 -1.90
CA LEU A 72 -7.62 -7.71 -3.23
C LEU A 72 -8.16 -8.69 -4.28
N ALA A 73 -7.73 -9.95 -4.24
CA ALA A 73 -8.20 -10.99 -5.15
C ALA A 73 -9.73 -11.17 -5.07
N LYS A 74 -10.30 -11.25 -3.87
CA LYS A 74 -11.76 -11.35 -3.67
C LYS A 74 -12.50 -10.12 -4.21
N SER A 75 -12.01 -8.92 -3.93
CA SER A 75 -12.61 -7.67 -4.42
C SER A 75 -12.60 -7.53 -5.95
N HIS A 76 -11.71 -8.26 -6.63
CA HIS A 76 -11.65 -8.30 -8.09
C HIS A 76 -12.68 -9.28 -8.67
N VAL A 77 -12.90 -10.43 -8.01
CA VAL A 77 -13.89 -11.45 -8.43
C VAL A 77 -15.32 -10.94 -8.28
N ASP A 78 -15.62 -10.16 -7.24
CA ASP A 78 -16.97 -9.57 -7.03
C ASP A 78 -17.32 -8.43 -8.00
N ARG A 79 -16.38 -7.99 -8.85
CA ARG A 79 -16.56 -6.93 -9.85
C ARG A 79 -16.75 -7.44 -11.29
N THR A 80 -16.71 -8.76 -11.50
CA THR A 80 -16.98 -9.44 -12.79
C THR A 80 -18.31 -10.17 -12.76
#